data_AF-A0A2M6X8U5-F1
#
_entry.id   AF-A0A2M6X8U5-F1
#
_cell.length_a   1.000
_cell.length_b   1.000
_cell.length_c   1.000
_cell.angle_alpha   90.00
_cell.angle_beta   90.00
_cell.angle_gamma   90.00
#
_symmetry.space_group_name_H-M   'P 1'
#
loop_
_entity.id
_entity.type
_entity.pdbx_description
1 polymer ?
#
loop_
_entity_poly.entity_id
_entity_poly.type
_entity_poly.pdbx_seq_one_letter_code
_entity_poly.pdbx_strand_id
1 'polypeptide(L)'
;MLNLYDYLEKTKLAKFAGEYRASFDRAPAATGHHHNFTGGLILHTAEILEIMLRLAKFLPYNNVGYSKPDFTEEEIVVSAYLHDFAKIVTYVEDAKDAWRWNDIELPAEVWTLNELAKAGISLSENELNALLYAEGGWSDFKEFVKNMKPLAVVLHMADMWSAKVLYFTEEVSCPACGAEMRKRQSGTNVFYGCSRYPNCTGTKNVDDIEKERGALREKIKKYKHIYLGE
;
A
#
# COMPACT_ATOMS: atom_id res chain seq x y z
N MET A 1 8.92 -14.07 1.32
CA MET A 1 8.52 -12.89 2.13
C MET A 1 7.85 -13.42 3.39
N LEU A 2 7.70 -12.64 4.46
CA LEU A 2 7.00 -13.10 5.67
C LEU A 2 5.54 -13.45 5.39
N ASN A 3 4.99 -14.43 6.14
CA ASN A 3 3.56 -14.73 6.13
C ASN A 3 2.85 -13.81 7.12
N LEU A 4 2.00 -12.90 6.61
CA LEU A 4 1.30 -11.91 7.42
C LEU A 4 0.47 -12.54 8.56
N TYR A 5 -0.18 -13.68 8.30
CA TYR A 5 -1.05 -14.31 9.28
C TYR A 5 -0.29 -14.90 10.47
N ASP A 6 0.93 -15.42 10.25
CA ASP A 6 1.80 -15.92 11.33
C ASP A 6 2.21 -14.81 12.32
N TYR A 7 2.19 -13.56 11.87
CA TYR A 7 2.40 -12.39 12.72
C TYR A 7 1.10 -11.94 13.37
N LEU A 8 -0.01 -11.87 12.62
CA LEU A 8 -1.31 -11.45 13.16
C LEU A 8 -1.82 -12.37 14.26
N GLU A 9 -1.58 -13.67 14.18
CA GLU A 9 -1.94 -14.67 15.21
C GLU A 9 -1.32 -14.38 16.58
N LYS A 10 -0.23 -13.60 16.63
CA LYS A 10 0.48 -13.23 17.86
C LYS A 10 0.05 -11.87 18.42
N THR A 11 -0.96 -11.23 17.81
CA THR A 11 -1.42 -9.90 18.19
C THR A 11 -2.86 -9.94 18.69
N LYS A 12 -3.32 -8.82 19.26
CA LYS A 12 -4.75 -8.58 19.55
C LYS A 12 -5.68 -8.68 18.34
N LEU A 13 -5.16 -8.67 17.10
CA LEU A 13 -5.98 -8.81 15.89
C LEU A 13 -6.20 -10.26 15.46
N ALA A 14 -5.67 -11.28 16.14
CA ALA A 14 -5.72 -12.67 15.67
C ALA A 14 -7.14 -13.14 15.24
N LYS A 15 -8.14 -12.94 16.11
CA LYS A 15 -9.54 -13.30 15.79
C LYS A 15 -10.15 -12.39 14.72
N PHE A 16 -9.87 -11.09 14.81
CA PHE A 16 -10.38 -10.07 13.88
C PHE A 16 -9.87 -10.32 12.45
N ALA A 17 -8.57 -10.53 12.29
CA ALA A 17 -7.97 -10.88 11.00
C ALA A 17 -8.53 -12.20 10.44
N GLY A 18 -8.82 -13.18 11.30
CA GLY A 18 -9.47 -14.42 10.88
C GLY A 18 -10.88 -14.21 10.29
N GLU A 19 -11.66 -13.29 10.87
CA GLU A 19 -13.02 -12.95 10.41
C GLU A 19 -13.02 -12.30 9.02
N TYR A 20 -12.10 -11.37 8.77
CA TYR A 20 -12.03 -10.63 7.49
C TYR A 20 -11.10 -11.26 6.46
N ARG A 21 -10.45 -12.39 6.77
CA ARG A 21 -9.43 -13.03 5.94
C ARG A 21 -9.85 -13.20 4.48
N ALA A 22 -11.03 -13.76 4.24
CA ALA A 22 -11.51 -14.01 2.88
C ALA A 22 -11.66 -12.72 2.05
N SER A 23 -12.12 -11.63 2.66
CA SER A 23 -12.25 -10.34 1.99
C SER A 23 -10.89 -9.68 1.78
N PHE A 24 -10.00 -9.78 2.77
CA PHE A 24 -8.64 -9.21 2.71
C PHE A 24 -7.76 -9.92 1.67
N ASP A 25 -7.80 -11.25 1.62
CA ASP A 25 -7.08 -12.09 0.64
C ASP A 25 -7.55 -11.86 -0.80
N ARG A 26 -8.78 -11.36 -0.99
CA ARG A 26 -9.33 -11.06 -2.31
C ARG A 26 -9.05 -9.62 -2.76
N ALA A 27 -9.05 -8.66 -1.84
CA ALA A 27 -9.00 -7.24 -2.16
C ALA A 27 -7.70 -6.84 -2.91
N PRO A 28 -7.77 -5.84 -3.81
CA PRO A 28 -6.58 -5.22 -4.39
C PRO A 28 -6.02 -4.17 -3.43
N ALA A 29 -4.75 -3.81 -3.58
CA ALA A 29 -4.20 -2.66 -2.84
C ALA A 29 -4.55 -1.32 -3.51
N ALA A 30 -4.91 -1.30 -4.79
CA ALA A 30 -5.31 -0.09 -5.50
C ALA A 30 -6.19 -0.42 -6.72
N THR A 31 -6.93 0.55 -7.24
CA THR A 31 -7.77 0.41 -8.45
C THR A 31 -7.06 0.83 -9.75
N GLY A 32 -5.88 1.44 -9.64
CA GLY A 32 -5.13 1.96 -10.80
C GLY A 32 -3.62 2.11 -10.59
N HIS A 33 -3.10 1.67 -9.44
CA HIS A 33 -1.68 1.80 -9.06
C HIS A 33 -1.04 0.42 -8.80
N HIS A 34 0.03 0.34 -8.01
CA HIS A 34 0.67 -0.91 -7.62
C HIS A 34 -0.34 -1.87 -6.98
N HIS A 35 -0.11 -3.17 -7.17
CA HIS A 35 -0.94 -4.24 -6.61
C HIS A 35 -2.45 -4.13 -6.92
N ASN A 36 -2.80 -3.61 -8.10
CA ASN A 36 -4.16 -3.63 -8.65
C ASN A 36 -4.50 -4.99 -9.28
N PHE A 37 -4.66 -6.00 -8.44
CA PHE A 37 -5.12 -7.34 -8.80
C PHE A 37 -5.68 -8.05 -7.56
N THR A 38 -6.44 -9.12 -7.75
CA THR A 38 -6.98 -9.94 -6.67
C THR A 38 -5.87 -10.50 -5.77
N GLY A 39 -5.94 -10.22 -4.46
CA GLY A 39 -4.88 -10.55 -3.49
C GLY A 39 -3.69 -9.60 -3.50
N GLY A 40 -3.81 -8.47 -4.18
CA GLY A 40 -2.81 -7.41 -4.15
C GLY A 40 -2.65 -6.79 -2.75
N LEU A 41 -3.74 -6.67 -1.98
CA LEU A 41 -3.72 -6.07 -0.65
C LEU A 41 -2.83 -6.85 0.32
N ILE A 42 -3.01 -8.17 0.41
CA ILE A 42 -2.18 -9.00 1.31
C ILE A 42 -0.70 -8.96 0.94
N LEU A 43 -0.37 -8.97 -0.35
CA LEU A 43 1.02 -8.85 -0.80
C LEU A 43 1.61 -7.49 -0.41
N HIS A 44 0.87 -6.41 -0.66
CA HIS A 44 1.29 -5.05 -0.29
C HIS A 44 1.51 -4.91 1.22
N THR A 45 0.56 -5.39 2.03
CA THR A 45 0.68 -5.40 3.49
C THR A 45 1.87 -6.23 3.98
N ALA A 46 2.14 -7.39 3.37
CA ALA A 46 3.30 -8.21 3.72
C ALA A 46 4.64 -7.52 3.37
N GLU A 47 4.70 -6.81 2.24
CA GLU A 47 5.86 -6.00 1.86
C GLU A 47 6.10 -4.87 2.87
N ILE A 48 5.05 -4.13 3.21
CA ILE A 48 5.09 -3.06 4.23
C ILE A 48 5.59 -3.62 5.55
N LEU A 49 5.01 -4.72 6.03
CA LEU A 49 5.40 -5.33 7.30
C LEU A 49 6.88 -5.73 7.30
N GLU A 50 7.37 -6.32 6.21
CA GLU A 50 8.77 -6.71 6.07
C GLU A 50 9.70 -5.50 6.12
N ILE A 51 9.34 -4.42 5.41
CA ILE A 51 10.10 -3.16 5.40
C ILE A 51 10.11 -2.53 6.80
N MET A 52 8.96 -2.43 7.45
CA MET A 52 8.83 -1.84 8.79
C MET A 52 9.65 -2.61 9.82
N LEU A 53 9.58 -3.95 9.85
CA LEU A 53 10.36 -4.79 10.76
C LEU A 53 11.87 -4.64 10.54
N ARG A 54 12.31 -4.46 9.29
CA ARG A 54 13.71 -4.17 8.97
C ARG A 54 14.11 -2.78 9.44
N LEU A 55 13.33 -1.75 9.11
CA LEU A 55 13.60 -0.38 9.53
C LEU A 55 13.68 -0.29 11.06
N ALA A 56 12.73 -0.87 11.79
CA ALA A 56 12.72 -0.87 13.25
C ALA A 56 14.00 -1.45 13.87
N LYS A 57 14.65 -2.42 13.21
CA LYS A 57 15.93 -3.00 13.65
C LYS A 57 17.14 -2.10 13.40
N PHE A 58 17.10 -1.25 12.36
CA PHE A 58 18.23 -0.42 11.93
C PHE A 58 18.14 1.05 12.36
N LEU A 59 16.98 1.50 12.84
CA LEU A 59 16.81 2.88 13.26
C LEU A 59 17.79 3.23 14.41
N PRO A 60 18.55 4.33 14.29
CA PRO A 60 19.68 4.63 15.15
C PRO A 60 19.24 5.26 16.49
N TYR A 61 18.36 4.59 17.24
CA TYR A 61 17.83 5.13 18.51
C TYR A 61 18.96 5.44 19.50
N ASN A 62 19.94 4.54 19.60
CA ASN A 62 21.05 4.63 20.55
C ASN A 62 21.98 5.84 20.31
N ASN A 63 21.96 6.46 19.12
CA ASN A 63 22.84 7.58 18.77
C ASN A 63 22.18 8.96 19.00
N VAL A 64 20.92 9.01 19.42
CA VAL A 64 20.15 10.25 19.66
C VAL A 64 19.60 10.34 21.10
N GLY A 65 20.09 9.49 22.01
CA GLY A 65 19.64 9.48 23.42
C GLY A 65 18.39 8.65 23.70
N TYR A 66 17.91 7.85 22.75
CA TYR A 66 16.81 6.90 22.95
C TYR A 66 17.35 5.46 23.03
N SER A 67 16.87 4.65 23.97
CA SER A 67 17.37 3.27 24.13
C SER A 67 16.73 2.26 23.16
N LYS A 68 15.60 2.61 22.54
CA LYS A 68 14.82 1.78 21.60
C LYS A 68 13.73 2.62 20.90
N PRO A 69 13.10 2.11 19.82
CA PRO A 69 11.87 2.71 19.32
C PRO A 69 10.82 2.82 20.43
N ASP A 70 10.04 3.91 20.44
CA ASP A 70 8.87 4.10 21.32
C ASP A 70 7.64 3.31 20.83
N PHE A 71 7.87 2.21 20.11
CA PHE A 71 6.83 1.31 19.62
C PHE A 71 7.34 -0.13 19.62
N THR A 72 6.41 -1.08 19.70
CA THR A 72 6.64 -2.52 19.81
C THR A 72 6.50 -3.23 18.47
N GLU A 73 6.95 -4.50 18.40
CA GLU A 73 6.73 -5.34 17.23
C GLU A 73 5.23 -5.59 16.99
N GLU A 74 4.42 -5.74 18.04
CA GLU A 74 2.97 -5.89 17.90
C GLU A 74 2.35 -4.64 17.24
N GLU A 75 2.72 -3.43 17.68
CA GLU A 75 2.21 -2.20 17.08
C GLU A 75 2.60 -2.07 15.60
N ILE A 76 3.79 -2.55 15.20
CA ILE A 76 4.19 -2.62 13.78
C ILE A 76 3.23 -3.52 12.99
N VAL A 77 2.97 -4.74 13.50
CA VAL A 77 2.08 -5.71 12.83
C VAL A 77 0.65 -5.16 12.73
N VAL A 78 0.14 -4.61 13.82
CA VAL A 78 -1.22 -4.04 13.91
C VAL A 78 -1.36 -2.87 12.94
N SER A 79 -0.42 -1.91 12.95
CA SER A 79 -0.48 -0.76 12.05
C SER A 79 -0.30 -1.14 10.59
N ALA A 80 0.61 -2.06 10.25
CA ALA A 80 0.77 -2.54 8.88
C ALA A 80 -0.52 -3.19 8.36
N TYR A 81 -1.23 -3.98 9.17
CA TYR A 81 -2.49 -4.58 8.73
C TYR A 81 -3.63 -3.56 8.58
N LEU A 82 -3.74 -2.62 9.53
CA LEU A 82 -4.87 -1.69 9.56
C LEU A 82 -4.77 -0.51 8.60
N HIS A 83 -3.56 -0.13 8.15
CA HIS A 83 -3.35 1.10 7.36
C HIS A 83 -4.23 1.19 6.11
N ASP A 84 -4.52 0.04 5.51
CA ASP A 84 -5.27 -0.09 4.26
C ASP A 84 -6.49 -1.03 4.42
N PHE A 85 -6.85 -1.38 5.64
CA PHE A 85 -7.85 -2.42 5.91
C PHE A 85 -9.22 -2.12 5.28
N ALA A 86 -9.65 -0.85 5.26
CA ALA A 86 -10.92 -0.46 4.66
C ALA A 86 -10.98 -0.71 3.13
N LYS A 87 -9.86 -1.01 2.45
CA LYS A 87 -9.85 -1.41 1.04
C LYS A 87 -10.72 -2.62 0.73
N ILE A 88 -11.00 -3.46 1.73
CA ILE A 88 -11.92 -4.60 1.61
C ILE A 88 -13.38 -4.20 1.37
N VAL A 89 -13.76 -2.95 1.68
CA VAL A 89 -15.12 -2.41 1.46
C VAL A 89 -15.16 -1.21 0.52
N THR A 90 -14.06 -0.46 0.39
CA THR A 90 -13.97 0.70 -0.53
C THR A 90 -13.68 0.29 -1.96
N TYR A 91 -13.30 -0.97 -2.21
CA TYR A 91 -13.11 -1.49 -3.56
C TYR A 91 -14.08 -2.62 -3.86
N VAL A 92 -14.72 -2.53 -5.02
CA VAL A 92 -15.62 -3.57 -5.54
C VAL A 92 -15.14 -4.02 -6.91
N GLU A 93 -15.19 -5.34 -7.11
CA GLU A 93 -14.87 -5.98 -8.38
C GLU A 93 -16.06 -5.83 -9.33
N ASP A 94 -15.80 -5.46 -10.58
CA ASP A 94 -16.79 -5.41 -11.64
C ASP A 94 -16.90 -6.76 -12.38
N ALA A 95 -17.79 -6.83 -13.36
CA ALA A 95 -18.05 -8.06 -14.11
C ALA A 95 -16.89 -8.53 -15.02
N LYS A 96 -15.77 -7.79 -15.08
CA LYS A 96 -14.59 -8.06 -15.91
C LYS A 96 -13.30 -8.17 -15.09
N ASP A 97 -13.42 -8.51 -13.81
CA ASP A 97 -12.29 -8.59 -12.88
C ASP A 97 -11.50 -7.26 -12.75
N ALA A 98 -12.16 -6.13 -13.05
CA ALA A 98 -11.59 -4.80 -12.84
C ALA A 98 -12.13 -4.20 -11.53
N TRP A 99 -11.28 -3.48 -10.82
CA TRP A 99 -11.60 -2.91 -9.51
C TRP A 99 -11.97 -1.44 -9.64
N ARG A 100 -13.05 -1.05 -8.97
CA ARG A 100 -13.49 0.35 -8.90
C ARG A 100 -13.73 0.77 -7.45
N TRP A 101 -13.63 2.07 -7.25
CA TRP A 101 -13.93 2.67 -5.95
C TRP A 101 -15.43 2.61 -5.66
N ASN A 102 -15.74 2.38 -4.39
CA ASN A 102 -17.06 2.27 -3.82
C ASN A 102 -17.18 3.29 -2.69
N ASP A 103 -18.08 4.25 -2.87
CA ASP A 103 -18.46 5.20 -1.82
C ASP A 103 -18.96 4.42 -0.59
N ILE A 104 -18.30 4.62 0.53
CA ILE A 104 -18.74 4.13 1.84
C ILE A 104 -19.26 5.32 2.66
N GLU A 105 -20.24 5.09 3.53
CA GLU A 105 -20.88 6.15 4.33
C GLU A 105 -19.92 6.81 5.34
N LEU A 106 -18.86 6.10 5.74
CA LEU A 106 -17.89 6.54 6.73
C LEU A 106 -16.50 6.67 6.10
N PRO A 107 -15.66 7.63 6.52
CA PRO A 107 -14.24 7.62 6.17
C PRO A 107 -13.57 6.28 6.51
N ALA A 108 -12.57 5.88 5.73
CA ALA A 108 -11.92 4.57 5.83
C ALA A 108 -11.40 4.25 7.25
N GLU A 109 -10.79 5.23 7.91
CA GLU A 109 -10.26 5.11 9.27
C GLU A 109 -11.39 4.97 10.29
N VAL A 110 -12.48 5.72 10.12
CA VAL A 110 -13.65 5.67 11.01
C VAL A 110 -14.35 4.32 10.88
N TRP A 111 -14.49 3.82 9.66
CA TRP A 111 -15.04 2.49 9.42
C TRP A 111 -14.18 1.41 10.10
N THR A 112 -12.85 1.49 9.95
CA THR A 112 -11.91 0.57 10.60
C THR A 112 -12.04 0.62 12.13
N LEU A 113 -12.10 1.82 12.72
CA LEU A 113 -12.29 2.00 14.16
C LEU A 113 -13.63 1.41 14.65
N ASN A 114 -14.70 1.55 13.86
CA ASN A 114 -16.00 0.98 14.18
C ASN A 114 -15.97 -0.55 14.20
N GLU A 115 -15.33 -1.19 13.22
CA GLU A 115 -15.20 -2.65 13.20
C GLU A 115 -14.33 -3.18 14.36
N LEU A 116 -13.24 -2.48 14.71
CA LEU A 116 -12.43 -2.81 15.88
C LEU A 116 -13.24 -2.68 17.18
N ALA A 117 -14.04 -1.63 17.31
CA ALA A 117 -14.89 -1.42 18.48
C ALA A 117 -15.94 -2.53 18.64
N LYS A 118 -16.57 -2.98 17.54
CA LYS A 118 -17.49 -4.14 17.56
C LYS A 118 -16.79 -5.42 18.02
N ALA A 119 -15.51 -5.58 17.67
CA ALA A 119 -14.68 -6.70 18.10
C ALA A 119 -14.10 -6.54 19.52
N GLY A 120 -14.33 -5.40 20.19
CA GLY A 120 -13.80 -5.11 21.52
C GLY A 120 -12.29 -4.86 21.54
N ILE A 121 -11.71 -4.42 20.42
CA ILE A 121 -10.28 -4.18 20.28
C ILE A 121 -9.99 -2.68 20.43
N SER A 122 -9.08 -2.34 21.35
CA SER A 122 -8.56 -0.99 21.51
C SER A 122 -7.18 -0.83 20.87
N LEU A 123 -6.93 0.34 20.30
CA LEU A 123 -5.62 0.70 19.77
C LEU A 123 -4.78 1.43 20.82
N SER A 124 -3.46 1.22 20.77
CA SER A 124 -2.50 2.07 21.48
C SER A 124 -2.46 3.46 20.85
N GLU A 125 -1.84 4.41 21.55
CA GLU A 125 -1.66 5.75 20.99
C GLU A 125 -0.82 5.75 19.70
N ASN A 126 0.18 4.86 19.59
CA ASN A 126 0.99 4.74 18.38
C ASN A 126 0.20 4.14 17.22
N GLU A 127 -0.59 3.10 17.47
CA GLU A 127 -1.38 2.45 16.43
C GLU A 127 -2.50 3.37 15.92
N LEU A 128 -3.17 4.09 16.82
CA LEU A 128 -4.18 5.08 16.44
C LEU A 128 -3.54 6.21 15.63
N ASN A 129 -2.36 6.71 16.06
CA ASN A 129 -1.62 7.70 15.31
C ASN A 129 -1.24 7.19 13.91
N ALA A 130 -0.74 5.96 13.81
CA ALA A 130 -0.37 5.33 12.54
C ALA A 130 -1.56 5.11 11.60
N LEU A 131 -2.72 4.69 12.11
CA LEU A 131 -3.94 4.55 11.32
C LEU A 131 -4.39 5.91 10.75
N LEU A 132 -4.42 6.95 11.58
CA LEU A 132 -4.90 8.28 11.17
C LEU A 132 -3.92 9.02 10.25
N TYR A 133 -2.64 8.64 10.29
CA TYR A 133 -1.58 9.16 9.42
C TYR A 133 -1.16 8.18 8.31
N ALA A 134 -1.88 7.09 8.09
CA ALA A 134 -1.52 6.05 7.11
C ALA A 134 -1.25 6.66 5.73
N GLU A 135 -2.08 7.62 5.31
CA GLU A 135 -1.92 8.32 4.04
C GLU A 135 -0.88 9.44 4.05
N GLY A 136 -0.13 9.68 5.13
CA GLY A 136 0.85 10.77 5.22
C GLY A 136 0.27 12.10 5.72
N GLY A 137 -0.90 12.07 6.37
CA GLY A 137 -1.52 13.27 6.97
C GLY A 137 -2.39 14.10 6.02
N TRP A 138 -2.78 13.53 4.88
CA TRP A 138 -3.78 14.11 3.97
C TRP A 138 -5.21 13.87 4.42
N SER A 139 -5.43 13.01 5.43
CA SER A 139 -6.75 12.76 6.00
C SER A 139 -7.30 13.99 6.71
N ASP A 140 -8.63 14.09 6.76
CA ASP A 140 -9.34 15.10 7.55
C ASP A 140 -9.05 14.99 9.06
N PHE A 141 -8.40 13.91 9.50
CA PHE A 141 -8.06 13.65 10.90
C PHE A 141 -6.81 14.37 11.40
N LYS A 142 -6.03 15.02 10.53
CA LYS A 142 -4.82 15.77 10.90
C LYS A 142 -5.06 16.89 11.93
N GLU A 143 -6.30 17.38 12.05
CA GLU A 143 -6.65 18.39 13.06
C GLU A 143 -6.77 17.81 14.47
N PHE A 144 -7.12 16.51 14.57
CA PHE A 144 -7.30 15.81 15.85
C PHE A 144 -6.01 15.18 16.35
N VAL A 145 -5.08 14.86 15.45
CA VAL A 145 -3.76 14.32 15.79
C VAL A 145 -2.70 15.25 15.23
N LYS A 146 -2.07 16.05 16.10
CA LYS A 146 -1.21 17.17 15.67
C LYS A 146 0.17 16.76 15.15
N ASN A 147 0.67 15.60 15.58
CA ASN A 147 2.03 15.17 15.27
C ASN A 147 2.03 13.73 14.76
N MET A 148 2.72 13.50 13.65
CA MET A 148 3.03 12.16 13.15
C MET A 148 4.10 11.53 14.06
N LYS A 149 3.76 10.41 14.73
CA LYS A 149 4.68 9.69 15.61
C LYS A 149 5.67 8.82 14.82
N PRO A 150 6.79 8.38 15.41
CA PRO A 150 7.78 7.56 14.72
C PRO A 150 7.20 6.32 14.02
N LEU A 151 6.24 5.62 14.63
CA LEU A 151 5.60 4.45 13.98
C LEU A 151 4.86 4.84 12.70
N ALA A 152 4.11 5.94 12.72
CA ALA A 152 3.39 6.46 11.54
C ALA A 152 4.35 6.89 10.43
N VAL A 153 5.49 7.50 10.77
CA VAL A 153 6.54 7.84 9.79
C VAL A 153 7.09 6.58 9.15
N VAL A 154 7.43 5.56 9.95
CA VAL A 154 7.97 4.28 9.45
C VAL A 154 6.96 3.56 8.56
N LEU A 155 5.69 3.54 8.95
CA LEU A 155 4.59 3.00 8.15
C LEU A 155 4.47 3.72 6.81
N HIS A 156 4.37 5.05 6.82
CA HIS A 156 4.24 5.84 5.60
C HIS A 156 5.45 5.68 4.67
N MET A 157 6.66 5.62 5.22
CA MET A 157 7.87 5.33 4.44
C MET A 157 7.82 3.92 3.82
N ALA A 158 7.36 2.92 4.56
CA ALA A 158 7.24 1.55 4.07
C ALA A 158 6.18 1.43 2.96
N ASP A 159 5.04 2.10 3.11
CA ASP A 159 4.01 2.19 2.08
C ASP A 159 4.57 2.82 0.80
N MET A 160 5.18 4.00 0.90
CA MET A 160 5.84 4.65 -0.24
C MET A 160 6.92 3.77 -0.88
N TRP A 161 7.66 2.99 -0.09
CA TRP A 161 8.69 2.09 -0.61
C TRP A 161 8.08 0.92 -1.38
N SER A 162 7.05 0.26 -0.83
CA SER A 162 6.29 -0.79 -1.55
C SER A 162 5.71 -0.23 -2.84
N ALA A 163 5.07 0.94 -2.76
CA ALA A 163 4.34 1.58 -3.83
C ALA A 163 5.20 2.16 -4.96
N LYS A 164 6.40 2.68 -4.66
CA LYS A 164 7.20 3.49 -5.60
C LYS A 164 8.58 2.94 -5.91
N VAL A 165 9.14 2.07 -5.06
CA VAL A 165 10.48 1.51 -5.28
C VAL A 165 10.41 0.03 -5.60
N LEU A 166 9.63 -0.77 -4.85
CA LEU A 166 9.49 -2.21 -5.13
C LEU A 166 8.62 -2.44 -6.35
N TYR A 167 7.47 -1.78 -6.36
CA TYR A 167 6.68 -1.58 -7.55
C TYR A 167 7.06 -0.23 -8.10
N PHE A 168 8.07 -0.18 -8.96
CA PHE A 168 8.22 0.97 -9.85
C PHE A 168 6.93 1.00 -10.68
N THR A 169 5.95 1.78 -10.24
CA THR A 169 4.63 1.81 -10.85
C THR A 169 4.82 2.05 -12.33
N GLU A 170 3.90 1.47 -13.05
CA GLU A 170 3.66 1.53 -14.48
C GLU A 170 3.60 2.95 -15.11
N GLU A 171 4.08 3.97 -14.42
CA GLU A 171 4.36 5.30 -14.92
C GLU A 171 5.43 5.19 -16.02
N VAL A 172 4.96 5.38 -17.24
CA VAL A 172 5.82 5.38 -18.42
C VAL A 172 6.66 6.65 -18.32
N SER A 173 7.94 6.51 -17.99
CA SER A 173 8.86 7.65 -18.00
C SER A 173 9.21 8.05 -19.43
N CYS A 174 9.27 9.35 -19.67
CA CYS A 174 9.65 9.90 -20.97
C CYS A 174 11.09 9.53 -21.29
N PRO A 175 11.37 8.85 -22.43
CA PRO A 175 12.73 8.49 -22.80
C PRO A 175 13.63 9.70 -23.07
N ALA A 176 13.04 10.88 -23.34
CA ALA A 176 13.77 12.09 -23.64
C ALA A 176 14.14 12.92 -22.40
N CYS A 177 13.32 12.90 -21.34
CA CYS A 177 13.50 13.81 -20.19
C CYS A 177 13.21 13.21 -18.81
N GLY A 178 12.82 11.94 -18.73
CA GLY A 178 12.52 11.24 -17.47
C GLY A 178 11.21 11.63 -16.79
N ALA A 179 10.50 12.66 -17.27
CA ALA A 179 9.21 13.06 -16.70
C ALA A 179 8.11 12.02 -16.99
N GLU A 180 7.07 11.98 -16.16
CA GLU A 180 5.90 11.13 -16.33
C GLU A 180 5.25 11.32 -17.72
N MET A 181 4.72 10.26 -18.32
CA MET A 181 3.95 10.32 -19.57
C MET A 181 2.48 9.99 -19.33
N ARG A 182 1.60 10.67 -20.05
CA ARG A 182 0.15 10.46 -20.00
C ARG A 182 -0.32 9.75 -21.26
N LYS A 183 -1.31 8.87 -21.12
CA LYS A 183 -2.01 8.26 -22.26
C LYS A 183 -2.77 9.35 -23.01
N ARG A 184 -2.52 9.46 -24.31
CA ARG A 184 -3.11 10.42 -25.24
C ARG A 184 -3.67 9.66 -26.43
N GLN A 185 -4.65 10.26 -27.09
CA GLN A 185 -5.27 9.69 -28.29
C GLN A 185 -5.21 10.71 -29.43
N SER A 186 -4.85 10.25 -30.61
CA SER A 186 -4.93 11.01 -31.87
C SER A 186 -5.61 10.14 -32.91
N GLY A 187 -6.85 10.49 -33.28
CA GLY A 187 -7.69 9.63 -34.10
C GLY A 187 -7.95 8.28 -33.42
N THR A 188 -7.64 7.18 -34.12
CA THR A 188 -7.71 5.81 -33.60
C THR A 188 -6.46 5.38 -32.83
N ASN A 189 -5.38 6.15 -32.90
CA ASN A 189 -4.10 5.78 -32.31
C ASN A 189 -4.01 6.28 -30.88
N VAL A 190 -3.70 5.37 -29.96
CA VAL A 190 -3.46 5.67 -28.55
C VAL A 190 -1.98 5.52 -28.27
N PHE A 191 -1.38 6.47 -27.57
CA PHE A 191 0.04 6.51 -27.26
C PHE A 191 0.28 7.20 -25.92
N TYR A 192 1.48 7.06 -25.35
CA TYR A 192 1.89 7.84 -24.18
C TYR A 192 2.67 9.05 -24.65
N GLY A 193 2.29 10.24 -24.21
CA GLY A 193 2.98 11.50 -24.48
C GLY A 193 3.46 12.17 -23.19
N CYS A 194 4.64 12.78 -23.23
CA CYS A 194 5.24 13.43 -22.06
C CYS A 194 4.29 14.45 -21.40
N SER A 195 4.21 14.42 -20.07
CA SER A 195 3.45 15.39 -19.27
C SER A 195 3.92 16.83 -19.48
N ARG A 196 5.19 17.04 -19.85
CA ARG A 196 5.80 18.34 -20.10
C ARG A 196 5.58 18.90 -21.51
N TYR A 197 4.74 18.29 -22.34
CA TYR A 197 4.36 18.87 -23.63
C TYR A 197 3.75 20.28 -23.45
N PRO A 198 4.14 21.31 -24.24
CA PRO A 198 4.92 21.23 -25.49
C PRO A 198 6.45 21.25 -25.32
N ASN A 199 6.96 21.50 -24.11
CA ASN A 199 8.41 21.62 -23.85
C ASN A 199 9.17 20.30 -24.01
N CYS A 200 8.47 19.17 -24.00
CA CYS A 200 9.02 17.86 -24.36
C CYS A 200 8.01 17.09 -25.22
N THR A 201 8.45 16.64 -26.38
CA THR A 201 7.64 15.92 -27.38
C THR A 201 7.82 14.40 -27.34
N GLY A 202 8.49 13.87 -26.31
CA GLY A 202 8.72 12.43 -26.19
C GLY A 202 7.41 11.63 -26.16
N THR A 203 7.38 10.54 -26.94
CA THR A 203 6.25 9.62 -27.05
C THR A 203 6.70 8.16 -26.91
N LYS A 204 5.76 7.29 -26.52
CA LYS A 204 5.92 5.82 -26.49
C LYS A 204 4.63 5.17 -26.98
N ASN A 205 4.76 4.06 -27.71
CA ASN A 205 3.62 3.28 -28.18
C ASN A 205 3.07 2.42 -27.03
N VAL A 206 1.74 2.24 -27.00
CA VAL A 206 1.05 1.41 -26.00
C VAL A 206 1.54 -0.03 -26.06
N ASP A 207 1.74 -0.60 -27.25
CA ASP A 207 2.15 -2.00 -27.41
C ASP A 207 3.54 -2.27 -26.79
N ASP A 208 4.47 -1.32 -26.93
CA ASP A 208 5.82 -1.45 -26.37
C ASP A 208 5.77 -1.39 -24.85
N ILE A 209 4.94 -0.51 -24.31
CA ILE A 209 4.70 -0.41 -22.86
C ILE A 209 4.04 -1.67 -22.34
N GLU A 210 3.08 -2.24 -23.06
CA GLU A 210 2.42 -3.49 -22.68
C GLU A 210 3.39 -4.68 -22.71
N LYS A 211 4.31 -4.74 -23.68
CA LYS A 211 5.38 -5.74 -23.72
C LYS A 211 6.37 -5.56 -22.56
N GLU A 212 6.83 -4.33 -22.31
CA GLU A 212 7.73 -3.99 -21.18
C GLU A 212 7.08 -4.38 -19.84
N ARG A 213 5.79 -4.04 -19.65
CA ARG A 213 4.99 -4.40 -18.47
C ARG A 213 4.77 -5.91 -18.38
N GLY A 214 4.49 -6.59 -19.48
CA GLY A 214 4.33 -8.04 -19.54
C GLY A 214 5.61 -8.75 -19.12
N ALA A 215 6.77 -8.32 -19.63
CA ALA A 215 8.07 -8.84 -19.23
C ALA A 215 8.37 -8.58 -17.75
N LEU A 216 8.03 -7.40 -17.23
CA LEU A 216 8.18 -7.09 -15.81
C LEU A 216 7.26 -7.94 -14.93
N ARG A 217 6.00 -8.10 -15.32
CA ARG A 217 5.01 -8.97 -14.64
C ARG A 217 5.48 -10.43 -14.63
N GLU A 218 6.01 -10.94 -15.72
CA GLU A 218 6.59 -12.30 -15.78
C GLU A 218 7.86 -12.41 -14.94
N LYS A 219 8.68 -11.36 -14.87
CA LYS A 219 9.86 -11.32 -14.01
C LYS A 219 9.44 -11.30 -12.53
N ILE A 220 8.44 -10.52 -12.15
CA ILE A 220 7.84 -10.52 -10.80
C ILE A 220 7.21 -11.90 -10.50
N LYS A 221 6.49 -12.52 -11.45
CA LYS A 221 5.97 -13.90 -11.33
C LYS A 221 7.10 -14.93 -11.18
N LYS A 222 8.23 -14.75 -11.85
CA LYS A 222 9.44 -15.58 -11.68
C LYS A 222 10.06 -15.39 -10.29
N TYR A 223 9.77 -14.31 -9.59
CA TYR A 223 10.17 -14.21 -8.19
C TYR A 223 9.01 -14.59 -7.25
N LYS A 224 7.77 -14.76 -7.75
CA LYS A 224 6.57 -15.15 -7.00
C LYS A 224 6.68 -16.48 -6.26
N HIS A 225 7.45 -17.45 -6.76
CA HIS A 225 7.75 -18.70 -6.00
C HIS A 225 8.68 -18.45 -4.80
N ILE A 226 9.64 -17.52 -4.94
CA ILE A 226 10.44 -17.02 -3.81
C ILE A 226 9.57 -16.23 -2.82
N TYR A 227 8.40 -15.74 -3.25
CA TYR A 227 7.50 -14.89 -2.46
C TYR A 227 6.31 -15.61 -1.82
N LEU A 228 5.75 -16.64 -2.45
CA LEU A 228 4.58 -17.41 -1.99
C LEU A 228 4.93 -18.81 -1.43
N GLY A 229 6.20 -19.23 -1.50
CA GLY A 229 6.64 -20.49 -0.92
C GLY A 229 6.13 -21.74 -1.67
N GLU A 230 6.09 -21.67 -3.00
CA GLU A 230 5.92 -22.83 -3.88
C GLU A 230 7.25 -23.24 -4.52
#